data_AF-A0A2N0Q5G4-F1
#
_entry.id   AF-A0A2N0Q5G4-F1
#
_cell.length_a   1.000
_cell.length_b   1.000
_cell.length_c   1.000
_cell.angle_alpha   90.00
_cell.angle_beta   90.00
_cell.angle_gamma   90.00
#
_symmetry.space_group_name_H-M   'P 1'
#
loop_
_entity.id
_entity.type
_entity.pdbx_description
1 polymer ?
#
loop_
_entity_poly.entity_id
_entity_poly.type
_entity_poly.pdbx_seq_one_letter_code
_entity_poly.pdbx_strand_id
1 'polypeptide(L)'
;GLTLENVLDYFAESPFWDSQSNNEVLKMQTKFNFLPDHKPLDITKMTGIEFYVVQADPPFFFIVQKRKRISEYEARPLASYYIIRGIVYQAPDLYTIIGSRIYTSLYHLHNVFNNIREHVNFHPATGYTWKSDKDDKHAILGNSRSIFFFTIF
;
A
#
# COMPACT_ATOMS: atom_id res chain seq x y z
N GLY A 1 6.41 16.57 23.25
CA GLY A 1 6.76 15.40 22.41
C GLY A 1 5.59 14.45 22.37
N LEU A 2 5.50 13.60 21.34
CA LEU A 2 4.42 12.61 21.24
C LEU A 2 4.62 11.51 22.29
N THR A 3 3.58 11.20 23.06
CA THR A 3 3.52 10.17 24.10
C THR A 3 2.31 9.27 23.88
N LEU A 4 2.25 8.12 24.55
CA LEU A 4 1.11 7.22 24.46
C LEU A 4 -0.22 7.87 24.88
N GLU A 5 -0.16 8.84 25.80
CA GLU A 5 -1.36 9.52 26.31
C GLU A 5 -1.91 10.55 25.32
N ASN A 6 -1.03 11.27 24.62
CA ASN A 6 -1.44 12.35 23.71
C ASN A 6 -1.54 11.93 22.24
N VAL A 7 -1.03 10.75 21.86
CA VAL A 7 -0.98 10.32 20.45
C VAL A 7 -2.37 10.18 19.84
N LEU A 8 -3.36 9.74 20.61
CA LEU A 8 -4.75 9.63 20.14
C LEU A 8 -5.38 11.00 19.93
N ASP A 9 -5.12 11.95 20.82
CA ASP A 9 -5.56 13.34 20.65
C ASP A 9 -4.89 14.00 19.44
N TYR A 10 -3.60 13.76 19.25
CA TYR A 10 -2.87 14.20 18.05
C TYR A 10 -3.44 13.56 16.77
N PHE A 11 -3.74 12.26 16.80
CA PHE A 11 -4.35 11.57 15.66
C PHE A 11 -5.75 12.09 15.34
N ALA A 12 -6.48 12.62 16.34
CA ALA A 12 -7.79 13.23 16.14
C ALA A 12 -7.75 14.54 15.33
N GLU A 13 -6.60 15.21 15.26
CA GLU A 13 -6.39 16.37 14.38
C GLU A 13 -6.14 15.97 12.91
N SER A 14 -5.94 14.67 12.65
CA SER A 14 -5.67 14.15 11.30
C SER A 14 -6.97 14.01 10.50
N PRO A 15 -6.92 14.10 9.15
CA PRO A 15 -8.08 13.87 8.29
C PRO A 15 -8.58 12.42 8.30
N PHE A 16 -7.83 11.51 8.93
CA PHE A 16 -8.21 10.11 9.07
C PHE A 16 -9.10 9.87 10.31
N TRP A 17 -9.25 10.89 11.17
CA TRP A 17 -10.16 10.83 12.30
C TRP A 17 -11.61 10.79 11.84
N ASP A 18 -12.41 10.02 12.57
CA ASP A 18 -13.83 9.88 12.32
C ASP A 18 -14.59 10.51 13.48
N SER A 19 -15.28 11.62 13.23
CA SER A 19 -16.05 12.35 14.26
C SER A 19 -17.23 11.53 14.80
N GLN A 20 -17.64 10.46 14.11
CA GLN A 20 -18.67 9.53 14.58
C GLN A 20 -18.09 8.36 15.38
N SER A 21 -16.77 8.32 15.59
CA SER A 21 -16.13 7.26 16.38
C SER A 21 -16.56 7.29 17.84
N ASN A 22 -16.54 6.11 18.46
CA ASN A 22 -16.80 5.96 19.89
C ASN A 22 -15.83 6.80 20.72
N ASN A 23 -14.59 6.95 20.27
CA ASN A 23 -13.59 7.81 20.92
C ASN A 23 -14.04 9.28 20.99
N GLU A 24 -14.64 9.82 19.93
CA GLU A 24 -15.12 11.20 19.93
C GLU A 24 -16.35 11.36 20.83
N VAL A 25 -17.29 10.41 20.76
CA VAL A 25 -18.48 10.40 21.64
C VAL A 25 -18.05 10.38 23.12
N LEU A 26 -17.09 9.53 23.46
CA LEU A 26 -16.56 9.45 24.82
C LEU A 26 -15.82 10.72 25.22
N LYS A 27 -15.00 11.28 24.34
CA LYS A 27 -14.29 12.55 24.56
C LYS A 27 -15.27 13.69 24.84
N MET A 28 -16.38 13.76 24.11
CA MET A 28 -17.44 14.74 24.34
C MET A 28 -18.16 14.47 25.67
N GLN A 29 -18.55 13.23 25.95
CA GLN A 29 -19.20 12.87 27.21
C GLN A 29 -18.35 13.22 28.42
N THR A 30 -17.04 12.92 28.41
CA THR A 30 -16.13 13.25 29.51
C THR A 30 -15.89 14.75 29.67
N LYS A 31 -15.92 15.53 28.58
CA LYS A 31 -15.77 17.00 28.63
C LYS A 31 -17.01 17.71 29.18
N PHE A 32 -18.22 17.24 28.84
CA PHE A 32 -19.47 17.89 29.22
C PHE A 32 -20.08 17.34 30.51
N ASN A 33 -19.92 16.04 30.79
CA ASN A 33 -20.32 15.45 32.05
C ASN A 33 -19.09 15.38 32.97
N PHE A 34 -19.01 16.28 33.93
CA PHE A 34 -18.15 16.11 35.11
C PHE A 34 -18.66 14.90 35.90
N LEU A 35 -18.27 13.70 35.48
CA LEU A 35 -18.58 12.49 36.20
C LEU A 35 -17.88 12.56 37.56
N PRO A 36 -18.63 12.56 38.68
CA PRO A 36 -18.06 12.72 40.02
C PRO A 36 -17.13 11.56 40.44
N ASP A 37 -17.08 10.49 39.64
CA ASP A 37 -16.43 9.23 40.00
C ASP A 37 -15.14 8.93 39.23
N HIS A 38 -14.62 9.88 38.44
CA HIS A 38 -13.35 9.80 37.68
C HIS A 38 -13.12 8.52 36.85
N LYS A 39 -14.13 7.67 36.66
CA LYS A 39 -13.97 6.41 35.95
C LYS A 39 -14.04 6.69 34.45
N PRO A 40 -12.97 6.43 33.68
CA PRO A 40 -13.03 6.54 32.24
C PRO A 40 -14.12 5.59 31.74
N LEU A 41 -15.01 6.08 30.88
CA LEU A 41 -16.03 5.22 30.28
C LEU A 41 -15.33 4.13 29.45
N ASP A 42 -15.74 2.89 29.68
CA ASP A 42 -15.17 1.73 28.99
C ASP A 42 -15.60 1.75 27.52
N ILE A 43 -14.62 1.96 26.63
CA ILE A 43 -14.84 1.95 25.18
C ILE A 43 -15.39 0.60 24.68
N THR A 44 -15.12 -0.47 25.44
CA THR A 44 -15.47 -1.85 25.11
C THR A 44 -16.96 -2.12 25.13
N LYS A 45 -17.73 -1.33 25.89
CA LYS A 45 -19.20 -1.47 26.00
C LYS A 45 -19.95 -0.86 24.82
N MET A 46 -19.27 -0.06 24.00
CA MET A 46 -19.86 0.61 22.84
C MET A 46 -19.60 -0.20 21.57
N THR A 47 -20.63 -0.42 20.77
CA THR A 47 -20.46 -0.99 19.43
C THR A 47 -20.26 0.14 18.42
N GLY A 48 -19.45 -0.07 17.38
CA GLY A 48 -19.17 0.98 16.40
C GLY A 48 -17.70 1.09 16.00
N ILE A 49 -17.33 2.24 15.46
CA ILE A 49 -15.97 2.53 15.02
C ILE A 49 -15.16 3.02 16.21
N GLU A 50 -13.98 2.44 16.41
CA GLU A 50 -13.03 2.87 17.42
C GLU A 50 -11.62 2.97 16.84
N PHE A 51 -10.83 3.87 17.41
CA PHE A 51 -9.41 4.00 17.19
C PHE A 51 -8.67 3.62 18.46
N TYR A 52 -7.59 2.87 18.32
CA TYR A 52 -6.73 2.49 19.43
C TYR A 52 -5.29 2.38 18.95
N VAL A 53 -4.37 2.52 19.89
CA VAL A 53 -2.93 2.42 19.65
C VAL A 53 -2.51 0.95 19.79
N VAL A 54 -1.95 0.37 18.74
CA VAL A 54 -1.48 -1.03 18.71
C VAL A 54 -0.09 -1.14 19.30
N GLN A 55 0.77 -0.22 18.89
CA GLN A 55 2.17 -0.18 19.25
C GLN A 55 2.58 1.29 19.37
N ALA A 56 3.39 1.57 20.37
CA ALA A 56 3.92 2.90 20.63
C ALA A 56 5.40 2.76 20.96
N ASP A 57 6.24 3.39 20.13
CA ASP A 57 7.67 3.56 20.32
C ASP A 57 7.98 5.07 20.35
N PRO A 58 7.69 5.76 21.48
CA PRO A 58 7.94 7.18 21.60
C PRO A 58 9.43 7.50 21.49
N PRO A 59 9.80 8.66 20.89
CA PRO A 59 8.93 9.69 20.31
C PRO A 59 8.67 9.51 18.80
N PHE A 60 9.15 8.43 18.18
CA PHE A 60 9.33 8.39 16.71
C PHE A 60 8.25 7.64 15.96
N PHE A 61 7.65 6.61 16.55
CA PHE A 61 6.81 5.68 15.83
C PHE A 61 5.60 5.24 16.65
N PHE A 62 4.41 5.30 16.04
CA PHE A 62 3.18 4.80 16.63
C PHE A 62 2.32 4.15 15.55
N ILE A 63 1.61 3.09 15.93
CA ILE A 63 0.63 2.44 15.08
C ILE A 63 -0.75 2.66 15.69
N VAL A 64 -1.62 3.35 14.97
CA VAL A 64 -3.03 3.50 15.31
C VAL A 64 -3.83 2.61 14.37
N GLN A 65 -4.81 1.87 14.87
CA GLN A 65 -5.67 1.07 14.01
C GLN A 65 -7.14 1.44 14.23
N LYS A 66 -7.85 1.61 13.10
CA LYS A 66 -9.29 1.75 13.03
C LYS A 66 -9.90 0.36 13.08
N ARG A 67 -10.77 0.13 14.05
CA ARG A 67 -11.51 -1.11 14.22
C ARG A 67 -13.00 -0.84 14.21
N LYS A 68 -13.77 -1.83 13.81
CA LYS A 68 -15.22 -1.88 14.04
C LYS A 68 -15.52 -2.93 15.09
N ARG A 69 -15.99 -2.48 16.24
CA ARG A 69 -16.46 -3.32 17.33
C ARG A 69 -17.89 -3.78 17.04
N ILE A 70 -18.09 -5.10 17.02
CA ILE A 70 -19.39 -5.74 16.83
C ILE A 70 -19.98 -6.12 18.19
N SER A 71 -19.13 -6.58 19.11
CA SER A 71 -19.48 -6.92 20.49
C SER A 71 -18.33 -6.55 21.44
N GLU A 72 -18.55 -6.68 22.75
CA GLU A 72 -17.50 -6.41 23.75
C GLU A 72 -16.25 -7.29 23.55
N TYR A 73 -16.42 -8.49 22.98
CA TYR A 73 -15.37 -9.48 22.76
C TYR A 73 -14.81 -9.48 21.32
N GLU A 74 -15.58 -9.00 20.34
CA GLU A 74 -15.20 -9.03 18.92
C GLU A 74 -15.03 -7.62 18.34
N ALA A 75 -13.80 -7.31 17.93
CA ALA A 75 -13.46 -6.12 17.17
C ALA A 75 -12.71 -6.50 15.89
N ARG A 76 -13.18 -6.01 14.74
CA ARG A 76 -12.58 -6.29 13.43
C ARG A 76 -11.69 -5.13 12.99
N PRO A 77 -10.42 -5.36 12.64
CA PRO A 77 -9.56 -4.33 12.08
C PRO A 77 -10.08 -3.90 10.69
N LEU A 78 -10.11 -2.59 10.44
CA LEU A 78 -10.52 -2.02 9.16
C LEU A 78 -9.34 -1.38 8.42
N ALA A 79 -8.52 -0.60 9.14
CA ALA A 79 -7.37 0.09 8.57
C ALA A 79 -6.32 0.36 9.64
N SER A 80 -5.05 0.42 9.24
CA SER A 80 -3.94 0.78 10.11
C SER A 80 -3.29 2.08 9.63
N TYR A 81 -2.81 2.87 10.58
CA TYR A 81 -2.18 4.17 10.36
C TYR A 81 -0.86 4.22 11.11
N TYR A 82 0.17 4.73 10.45
CA TYR A 82 1.49 4.93 11.01
C TYR A 82 1.68 6.39 11.32
N ILE A 83 2.16 6.70 12.51
CA ILE A 83 2.60 8.04 12.88
C ILE A 83 4.12 7.99 12.97
N ILE A 84 4.79 8.56 11.97
CA ILE A 84 6.25 8.55 11.87
C ILE A 84 6.73 9.98 11.97
N ARG A 85 7.50 10.30 13.01
CA ARG A 85 8.06 11.65 13.26
C ARG A 85 7.00 12.77 13.23
N GLY A 86 5.79 12.49 13.71
CA GLY A 86 4.70 13.47 13.71
C GLY A 86 4.07 13.69 12.34
N ILE A 87 4.13 12.71 11.44
CA ILE A 87 3.32 12.68 10.20
C ILE A 87 2.51 11.40 10.20
N VAL A 88 1.21 11.53 9.88
CA VAL A 88 0.26 10.42 9.83
C VAL A 88 0.17 9.87 8.41
N TYR A 89 0.41 8.56 8.26
CA TYR A 89 0.30 7.82 7.00
C TYR A 89 -0.72 6.70 7.13
N GLN A 90 -1.53 6.49 6.09
CA GLN A 90 -2.40 5.33 6.02
C GLN A 90 -1.62 4.13 5.45
N ALA A 91 -1.71 2.98 6.13
CA ALA A 91 -1.15 1.74 5.63
C ALA A 91 -2.02 1.21 4.47
N PRO A 92 -1.43 0.92 3.29
CA PRO A 92 -2.15 0.26 2.21
C PRO A 92 -2.47 -1.19 2.56
N ASP A 93 -3.57 -1.70 2.01
CA ASP A 93 -3.90 -3.11 2.09
C ASP A 93 -2.89 -3.97 1.32
N LEU A 94 -2.56 -5.13 1.86
CA LEU A 94 -1.58 -6.05 1.28
C LEU A 94 -2.01 -6.49 -0.12
N TYR A 95 -3.31 -6.74 -0.32
CA TYR A 95 -3.86 -7.11 -1.62
C TYR A 95 -3.60 -6.04 -2.68
N THR A 96 -3.80 -4.76 -2.34
CA THR A 96 -3.54 -3.63 -3.24
C THR A 96 -2.05 -3.50 -3.60
N ILE A 97 -1.15 -3.71 -2.63
CA ILE A 97 0.30 -3.67 -2.89
C ILE A 97 0.71 -4.78 -3.84
N ILE A 98 0.24 -6.01 -3.61
CA ILE A 98 0.58 -7.15 -4.47
C ILE A 98 -0.03 -6.96 -5.86
N GLY A 99 -1.32 -6.60 -5.92
CA GLY A 99 -2.03 -6.37 -7.18
C GLY A 99 -1.37 -5.31 -8.05
N SER A 100 -0.98 -4.16 -7.46
CA SER A 100 -0.28 -3.10 -8.19
C SER A 100 1.08 -3.58 -8.73
N ARG A 101 1.87 -4.30 -7.94
CA ARG A 101 3.18 -4.83 -8.38
C ARG A 101 3.07 -5.84 -9.53
N ILE A 102 2.10 -6.76 -9.45
CA ILE A 102 1.84 -7.73 -10.52
C ILE A 102 1.37 -7.00 -11.77
N TYR A 103 0.42 -6.08 -11.62
CA TYR A 103 -0.10 -5.27 -12.72
C TYR A 103 1.01 -4.50 -13.44
N THR A 104 1.87 -3.80 -12.71
CA THR A 104 3.00 -3.06 -13.28
C THR A 104 3.96 -3.99 -14.03
N SER A 105 4.28 -5.16 -13.47
CA SER A 105 5.14 -6.14 -14.14
C SER A 105 4.53 -6.65 -15.45
N LEU A 106 3.24 -7.00 -15.44
CA LEU A 106 2.51 -7.46 -16.63
C LEU A 106 2.38 -6.36 -17.68
N TYR A 107 2.15 -5.12 -17.24
CA TYR A 107 2.09 -3.96 -18.12
C TYR A 107 3.42 -3.76 -18.86
N HIS A 108 4.55 -3.86 -18.16
CA HIS A 108 5.86 -3.77 -18.80
C HIS A 108 6.11 -4.93 -19.77
N LEU A 109 5.75 -6.16 -19.41
CA LEU A 109 5.85 -7.31 -20.32
C LEU A 109 4.99 -7.11 -21.57
N HIS A 110 3.75 -6.66 -21.41
CA HIS A 110 2.85 -6.39 -22.53
C HIS A 110 3.44 -5.34 -23.48
N ASN A 111 3.97 -4.24 -22.94
CA ASN A 111 4.62 -3.21 -23.74
C ASN A 111 5.87 -3.76 -24.47
N VAL A 112 6.70 -4.56 -23.80
CA VAL A 112 7.86 -5.19 -24.42
C VAL A 112 7.45 -6.12 -25.56
N PHE A 113 6.41 -6.94 -25.38
CA PHE A 113 5.91 -7.82 -26.45
C PHE A 113 5.34 -7.04 -27.63
N ASN A 114 4.61 -5.96 -27.39
CA ASN A 114 4.09 -5.10 -28.45
C ASN A 114 5.25 -4.46 -29.24
N ASN A 115 6.22 -3.89 -28.52
CA ASN A 115 7.41 -3.30 -29.14
C ASN A 115 8.20 -4.34 -29.95
N ILE A 116 8.43 -5.53 -29.40
CA ILE A 116 9.11 -6.63 -30.12
C ILE A 116 8.33 -7.02 -31.38
N ARG A 117 7.00 -7.17 -31.26
CA ARG A 117 6.14 -7.57 -32.38
C ARG A 117 6.23 -6.59 -33.55
N GLU A 118 6.41 -5.30 -33.31
CA GLU A 118 6.59 -4.30 -34.37
C GLU A 118 7.91 -4.46 -35.13
N HIS A 119 8.93 -5.03 -34.49
CA HIS A 119 10.29 -5.17 -35.03
C HIS A 119 10.57 -6.56 -35.64
N VAL A 120 9.63 -7.51 -35.52
CA VAL A 120 9.73 -8.86 -36.11
C VAL A 120 8.97 -8.92 -37.43
N ASN A 121 9.65 -9.35 -38.49
CA ASN A 121 9.06 -9.69 -39.78
C ASN A 121 9.06 -11.21 -39.96
N PHE A 122 7.97 -11.77 -40.49
CA PHE A 122 7.88 -13.20 -40.83
C PHE A 122 7.75 -13.39 -42.34
N HIS A 123 8.58 -14.27 -42.92
CA HIS A 123 8.46 -14.69 -44.31
C HIS A 123 8.44 -16.23 -44.40
N PRO A 124 7.47 -16.87 -45.10
CA PRO A 124 7.31 -18.32 -45.11
C PRO A 124 8.54 -19.13 -45.55
N ALA A 125 9.42 -18.55 -46.38
CA ALA A 125 10.61 -19.23 -46.90
C ALA A 125 11.85 -19.07 -45.99
N THR A 126 11.97 -17.96 -45.27
CA THR A 126 13.17 -17.61 -44.45
C THR A 126 12.90 -17.59 -42.95
N GLY A 127 11.64 -17.66 -42.52
CA GLY A 127 11.23 -17.66 -41.11
C GLY A 127 11.15 -16.26 -40.51
N TYR A 128 11.44 -16.17 -39.20
CA TYR A 128 11.43 -14.90 -38.45
C TYR A 128 12.72 -14.12 -38.67
N THR A 129 12.60 -12.83 -38.98
CA THR A 129 13.70 -11.89 -39.20
C THR A 129 13.47 -10.62 -38.38
N TRP A 130 14.55 -10.03 -37.87
CA TRP A 130 14.49 -8.76 -37.16
C TRP A 130 14.71 -7.61 -38.14
N LYS A 131 13.91 -6.55 -38.03
CA LYS A 131 14.18 -5.29 -38.73
C LYS A 131 15.47 -4.70 -38.18
N SER A 132 16.58 -4.88 -38.91
CA SER A 132 17.81 -4.15 -38.65
C SER A 132 17.67 -2.81 -39.36
N ASP A 133 17.75 -1.70 -38.62
CA ASP A 133 17.65 -0.33 -39.15
C ASP A 133 18.90 0.09 -39.95
N LYS A 134 19.43 -0.83 -40.77
CA LYS A 134 20.62 -0.63 -41.58
C LYS A 134 20.26 0.06 -42.89
N ASP A 135 19.97 1.35 -42.77
CA ASP A 135 20.56 2.36 -43.65
C ASP A 135 21.51 3.21 -42.81
N ASP A 136 22.65 2.66 -42.36
CA ASP A 136 23.85 3.46 -42.00
C ASP A 136 25.15 2.61 -41.92
N LYS A 137 25.88 2.63 -43.04
CA LYS A 137 27.34 2.77 -43.22
C LYS A 137 28.37 1.94 -42.41
N HIS A 138 28.00 0.87 -41.72
CA HIS A 138 28.98 -0.11 -41.20
C HIS A 138 28.76 -1.54 -41.72
N ALA A 139 28.24 -1.67 -42.95
CA ALA A 139 28.51 -2.85 -43.75
C ALA A 139 29.91 -2.69 -44.36
N ILE A 140 30.91 -3.31 -43.73
CA ILE A 140 32.14 -3.90 -44.27
C ILE A 140 33.09 -4.01 -43.07
N LEU A 141 33.09 -5.16 -42.41
CA LEU A 141 34.28 -5.83 -41.83
C LEU A 141 33.80 -6.98 -40.94
N GLY A 142 34.18 -8.21 -41.30
CA GLY A 142 34.17 -9.32 -40.34
C GLY A 142 33.12 -10.40 -40.58
N ASN A 143 33.23 -11.06 -41.72
CA ASN A 143 33.34 -12.53 -41.85
C ASN A 143 32.69 -13.42 -40.76
N SER A 144 31.72 -14.23 -41.19
CA SER A 144 31.38 -15.58 -40.71
C SER A 144 31.47 -15.86 -39.20
N ARG A 145 30.33 -15.83 -38.50
CA ARG A 145 30.05 -16.79 -37.42
C ARG A 145 28.59 -17.24 -37.46
N SER A 146 28.39 -18.48 -37.93
CA SER A 146 27.20 -19.29 -37.63
C SER A 146 26.91 -19.24 -36.14
N ILE A 147 25.77 -18.68 -35.76
CA ILE A 147 25.22 -18.82 -34.42
C ILE A 147 24.40 -20.11 -34.45
N PHE A 148 24.94 -21.13 -33.78
CA PHE A 148 24.33 -22.44 -33.64
C PHE A 148 22.91 -22.34 -33.08
N PHE A 149 21.97 -22.96 -33.78
CA PHE A 149 20.66 -23.32 -33.26
C PHE A 149 20.84 -24.17 -31.99
N PHE A 150 20.36 -23.68 -30.85
CA PHE A 150 20.03 -24.56 -29.72
C PHE A 150 18.63 -25.13 -29.98
N THR A 151 18.59 -26.30 -30.61
CA THR A 151 17.44 -27.19 -30.56
C THR A 151 17.38 -27.78 -29.15
N ILE A 152 16.34 -27.47 -28.40
CA ILE A 152 15.99 -28.20 -27.18
C ILE A 152 14.85 -29.14 -27.57
N PHE A 153 15.11 -30.44 -27.49
CA PHE A 153 14.09 -31.48 -27.35
C PHE A 153 13.46 -31.40 -25.97
#